data_AF-A0A966HQH1-F1
#
_entry.id   AF-A0A966HQH1-F1
#
_cell.length_a   1.000
_cell.length_b   1.000
_cell.length_c   1.000
_cell.angle_alpha   90.00
_cell.angle_beta   90.00
_cell.angle_gamma   90.00
#
_symmetry.space_group_name_H-M   'P 1'
#
loop_
_entity.id
_entity.type
_entity.pdbx_description
1 polymer ?
#
loop_
_entity_poly.entity_id
_entity_poly.type
_entity_poly.pdbx_seq_one_letter_code
_entity_poly.pdbx_strand_id
1 'polypeptide(L)'
;MTNQTSLKDNFSNDKARWDSLQQSLLGLYGKDVYTSWLQNISFTKINFNTLVLNVKTRFIRDWIVAHYADKILDLYKKQDANITRIEFQISERVETKSNSKSNVIDFEKKDFIQDSGSYGLSKIDERLVFDNFIVGKSNELAFTAANRIIDNLNKY
;
A
#
# COMPACT_ATOMS: atom_id res chain seq x y z
N MET A 1 35.40 29.74 1.75
CA MET A 1 34.95 29.33 0.40
C MET A 1 35.27 27.86 0.29
N THR A 2 34.32 26.91 0.27
CA THR A 2 33.21 26.76 -0.69
C THR A 2 32.16 25.76 -0.18
N ASN A 3 30.90 26.08 -0.45
CA ASN A 3 29.77 25.19 -0.80
C ASN A 3 29.27 24.14 0.21
N GLN A 4 28.45 24.57 1.18
CA GLN A 4 27.43 23.71 1.83
C GLN A 4 25.98 24.10 1.48
N THR A 5 25.76 25.12 0.66
CA THR A 5 24.42 25.68 0.41
C THR A 5 23.63 24.99 -0.71
N SER A 6 24.24 24.11 -1.52
CA SER A 6 23.64 23.66 -2.79
C SER A 6 22.69 22.44 -2.71
N LEU A 7 22.46 21.86 -1.53
CA LEU A 7 21.64 20.64 -1.39
C LEU A 7 20.18 20.91 -0.99
N LYS A 8 19.86 22.08 -0.41
CA LYS A 8 18.50 22.41 0.03
C LYS A 8 17.63 23.04 -1.08
N ASP A 9 18.25 23.69 -2.05
CA ASP A 9 17.54 24.42 -3.10
C ASP A 9 16.89 23.49 -4.14
N ASN A 10 17.56 22.39 -4.50
CA ASN A 10 17.01 21.39 -5.43
C ASN A 10 15.77 20.68 -4.85
N PHE A 11 15.84 20.27 -3.58
CA PHE A 11 14.73 19.57 -2.91
C PHE A 11 13.44 20.39 -2.89
N SER A 12 13.55 21.70 -2.69
CA SER A 12 12.39 22.60 -2.65
C SER A 12 11.76 22.78 -4.03
N ASN A 13 12.59 22.87 -5.07
CA ASN A 13 12.12 22.94 -6.45
C ASN A 13 11.48 21.62 -6.91
N ASP A 14 12.06 20.48 -6.55
CA ASP A 14 11.54 19.16 -6.91
C ASP A 14 10.20 18.85 -6.24
N LYS A 15 10.05 19.28 -4.98
CA LYS A 15 8.77 19.18 -4.28
C LYS A 15 7.70 20.06 -4.95
N ALA A 16 8.02 21.29 -5.34
CA ALA A 16 7.07 22.16 -6.04
C ALA A 16 6.63 21.59 -7.41
N ARG A 17 7.54 20.91 -8.11
CA ARG A 17 7.23 20.20 -9.36
C ARG A 17 6.30 19.02 -9.11
N TRP A 18 6.56 18.25 -8.05
CA TRP A 18 5.66 17.17 -7.62
C TRP A 18 4.27 17.69 -7.26
N ASP A 19 4.17 18.80 -6.53
CA ASP A 19 2.88 19.41 -6.17
C ASP A 19 2.11 19.87 -7.42
N SER A 20 2.82 20.44 -8.40
CA SER A 20 2.23 20.82 -9.70
C SER A 20 1.73 19.60 -10.48
N LEU A 21 2.46 18.49 -10.41
CA LEU A 21 2.04 17.22 -11.02
C LEU A 21 0.82 16.63 -10.30
N GLN A 22 0.74 16.72 -8.96
CA GLN A 22 -0.46 16.34 -8.21
C GLN A 22 -1.69 17.14 -8.62
N GLN A 23 -1.56 18.46 -8.83
CA GLN A 23 -2.66 19.28 -9.33
C GLN A 23 -3.09 18.88 -10.74
N SER A 24 -2.12 18.59 -11.62
CA SER A 24 -2.40 18.13 -12.98
C SER A 24 -3.12 16.77 -12.98
N LEU A 25 -2.70 15.85 -12.11
CA LEU A 25 -3.37 14.55 -11.93
C LEU A 25 -4.78 14.70 -11.38
N LEU A 26 -5.00 15.60 -10.43
CA LEU A 26 -6.32 15.90 -9.87
C LEU A 26 -7.29 16.40 -10.96
N GLY A 27 -6.81 17.27 -11.85
CA GLY A 27 -7.60 17.76 -12.98
C GLY A 27 -7.93 16.68 -14.02
N LEU A 28 -7.02 15.72 -14.25
CA LEU A 28 -7.20 14.67 -15.26
C LEU A 28 -8.07 13.50 -14.80
N TYR A 29 -7.93 13.07 -13.55
CA TYR A 29 -8.59 11.86 -13.03
C TYR A 29 -9.73 12.13 -12.05
N GLY A 30 -9.93 13.39 -11.66
CA GLY A 30 -10.96 13.79 -10.72
C GLY A 30 -10.61 13.50 -9.26
N LYS A 31 -11.47 14.00 -8.37
CA LYS A 31 -11.25 14.00 -6.92
C LYS A 31 -11.28 12.60 -6.30
N ASP A 32 -12.16 11.73 -6.78
CA ASP A 32 -12.36 10.40 -6.21
C ASP A 32 -11.13 9.51 -6.39
N VAL A 33 -10.60 9.42 -7.62
CA VAL A 33 -9.38 8.65 -7.91
C VAL A 33 -8.18 9.21 -7.17
N TYR A 34 -8.10 10.55 -7.09
CA TYR A 34 -7.01 11.21 -6.37
C TYR A 34 -7.02 10.86 -4.89
N THR A 35 -8.15 10.99 -4.20
CA THR A 35 -8.27 10.73 -2.77
C THR A 35 -8.05 9.25 -2.44
N SER A 36 -8.53 8.33 -3.28
CA SER A 36 -8.39 6.89 -3.05
C SER A 36 -6.96 6.40 -3.26
N TRP A 37 -6.21 6.93 -4.24
CA TRP A 37 -4.95 6.34 -4.67
C TRP A 37 -3.78 7.31 -4.66
N LEU A 38 -3.89 8.42 -5.39
CA LEU A 38 -2.77 9.32 -5.66
C LEU A 38 -2.38 10.19 -4.44
N GLN A 39 -3.33 10.48 -3.55
CA GLN A 39 -3.10 11.20 -2.30
C GLN A 39 -2.18 10.43 -1.35
N ASN A 40 -2.12 9.11 -1.47
CA ASN A 40 -1.29 8.26 -0.62
C ASN A 40 0.18 8.22 -1.08
N ILE A 41 0.54 8.96 -2.13
CA ILE A 41 1.89 9.09 -2.64
C ILE A 41 2.56 10.34 -2.06
N SER A 42 3.70 10.16 -1.41
CA SER A 42 4.52 11.25 -0.88
C SER A 42 5.89 11.29 -1.58
N PHE A 43 6.26 12.44 -2.13
CA PHE A 43 7.59 12.62 -2.70
C PHE A 43 8.67 12.49 -1.62
N THR A 44 9.70 11.71 -1.90
CA THR A 44 10.83 11.54 -0.96
C THR A 44 12.08 12.21 -1.48
N LYS A 45 12.59 11.80 -2.63
CA LYS A 45 13.83 12.36 -3.21
C LYS A 45 13.95 11.99 -4.68
N ILE A 46 14.84 12.69 -5.37
CA ILE A 46 15.29 12.33 -6.71
C ILE A 46 16.74 11.87 -6.60
N ASN A 47 17.03 10.68 -7.13
CA ASN A 47 18.38 10.15 -7.22
C ASN A 47 18.75 10.01 -8.70
N PHE A 48 19.65 10.85 -9.20
CA PHE A 48 20.09 10.85 -10.60
C PHE A 48 18.91 10.89 -11.58
N ASN A 49 18.50 9.74 -12.14
CA ASN A 49 17.41 9.61 -13.11
C ASN A 49 16.18 8.87 -12.54
N THR A 50 16.16 8.61 -11.23
CA THR A 50 15.09 7.87 -10.55
C THR A 50 14.34 8.76 -9.56
N LEU A 51 13.03 8.88 -9.78
CA LEU A 51 12.11 9.54 -8.87
C LEU A 51 11.69 8.58 -7.76
N VAL A 52 12.04 8.88 -6.50
CA VAL A 52 11.69 8.05 -5.35
C VAL A 52 10.44 8.59 -4.67
N LEU A 53 9.38 7.79 -4.70
CA LEU A 53 8.08 8.07 -4.12
C LEU A 53 7.80 7.12 -2.96
N ASN A 54 7.14 7.61 -1.94
CA ASN A 54 6.73 6.83 -0.79
C ASN A 54 5.22 6.57 -0.84
N VAL A 55 4.81 5.34 -0.51
CA VAL A 55 3.42 4.91 -0.49
C VAL A 55 3.10 4.16 0.81
N LYS A 56 1.84 4.29 1.25
CA LYS A 56 1.40 3.74 2.54
C LYS A 56 1.39 2.22 2.61
N THR A 57 0.99 1.54 1.53
CA THR A 57 0.83 0.08 1.50
C THR A 57 1.33 -0.51 0.19
N ARG A 58 1.73 -1.79 0.24
CA ARG A 58 2.09 -2.56 -0.96
C ARG A 58 0.97 -2.64 -1.99
N PHE A 59 -0.27 -2.80 -1.53
CA PHE A 59 -1.42 -2.88 -2.42
C PHE A 59 -1.62 -1.60 -3.23
N ILE A 60 -1.56 -0.44 -2.57
CA ILE A 60 -1.66 0.87 -3.25
C ILE A 60 -0.51 1.03 -4.24
N ARG A 61 0.71 0.65 -3.85
CA ARG A 61 1.86 0.64 -4.76
C ARG A 61 1.56 -0.15 -6.03
N ASP A 62 1.19 -1.41 -5.90
CA ASP A 62 1.03 -2.32 -7.03
C ASP A 62 -0.11 -1.86 -7.94
N TRP A 63 -1.19 -1.33 -7.34
CA TRP A 63 -2.30 -0.76 -8.10
C TRP A 63 -1.90 0.50 -8.89
N ILE A 64 -1.16 1.43 -8.28
CA ILE A 64 -0.63 2.63 -8.94
C ILE A 64 0.36 2.24 -10.05
N VAL A 65 1.24 1.27 -9.78
CA VAL A 65 2.21 0.77 -10.78
C VAL A 65 1.50 0.21 -11.99
N ALA A 66 0.44 -0.58 -11.80
CA ALA A 66 -0.29 -1.21 -12.90
C ALA A 66 -1.09 -0.21 -13.77
N HIS A 67 -1.59 0.89 -13.20
CA HIS A 67 -2.56 1.76 -13.89
C HIS A 67 -2.05 3.19 -14.16
N TYR A 68 -1.17 3.72 -13.33
CA TYR A 68 -0.79 5.14 -13.34
C TYR A 68 0.70 5.40 -13.46
N ALA A 69 1.59 4.42 -13.24
CA ALA A 69 3.04 4.67 -13.28
C ALA A 69 3.50 5.26 -14.61
N ASP A 70 3.04 4.72 -15.74
CA ASP A 70 3.41 5.22 -17.07
C ASP A 70 2.93 6.65 -17.29
N LYS A 71 1.71 6.96 -16.85
CA LYS A 71 1.12 8.31 -16.97
C LYS A 71 1.81 9.33 -16.09
N ILE A 72 2.13 8.94 -14.86
CA ILE A 72 2.90 9.77 -13.92
C ILE A 72 4.29 10.05 -14.51
N LEU A 73 4.93 9.03 -15.08
CA LEU A 73 6.25 9.15 -15.71
C LEU A 73 6.22 10.06 -16.93
N ASP A 74 5.22 9.94 -17.81
CA ASP A 74 5.07 10.83 -18.98
C ASP A 74 4.84 12.30 -18.58
N LEU A 75 3.97 12.53 -17.60
CA LEU A 75 3.71 13.88 -17.09
C LEU A 75 4.96 14.48 -16.41
N TYR A 76 5.69 13.68 -15.64
CA TYR A 76 6.90 14.14 -14.98
C TYR A 76 8.01 14.42 -15.99
N LYS A 77 8.15 13.60 -17.04
CA LYS A 77 9.14 13.80 -18.11
C LYS A 77 8.99 15.14 -18.84
N LYS A 78 7.75 15.65 -18.95
CA LYS A 78 7.49 16.99 -19.53
C LYS A 78 8.06 18.12 -18.69
N GLN A 79 8.17 17.92 -17.38
CA GLN A 79 8.80 18.87 -16.47
C GLN A 79 10.30 18.62 -16.33
N ASP A 80 10.74 17.36 -16.19
CA ASP A 80 12.14 16.96 -16.11
C ASP A 80 12.48 15.82 -17.09
N ALA A 81 13.21 16.17 -18.15
CA ALA A 81 13.63 15.19 -19.15
C ALA A 81 14.67 14.17 -18.60
N ASN A 82 15.29 14.44 -17.46
CA ASN A 82 16.32 13.55 -16.89
C ASN A 82 15.70 12.35 -16.16
N ILE A 83 14.41 12.39 -15.78
CA ILE A 83 13.80 11.26 -15.07
C ILE A 83 13.38 10.17 -16.06
N THR A 84 13.94 8.97 -15.88
CA THR A 84 13.64 7.80 -16.72
C THR A 84 12.93 6.70 -15.96
N ARG A 85 12.97 6.72 -14.62
CA ARG A 85 12.41 5.66 -13.78
C ARG A 85 11.73 6.22 -12.53
N ILE A 86 10.69 5.53 -12.07
CA ILE A 86 10.03 5.78 -10.79
C ILE A 86 10.27 4.57 -9.88
N GLU A 87 10.66 4.84 -8.64
CA GLU A 87 10.81 3.83 -7.59
C GLU A 87 9.83 4.15 -6.46
N PHE A 88 9.04 3.15 -6.07
CA PHE A 88 8.11 3.28 -4.96
C PHE A 88 8.65 2.55 -3.72
N GLN A 89 8.88 3.31 -2.65
CA GLN A 89 9.23 2.82 -1.33
C GLN A 89 7.99 2.72 -0.46
N ILE A 90 7.92 1.69 0.38
CA ILE A 90 6.81 1.49 1.30
C ILE A 90 7.27 1.92 2.67
N SER A 91 6.66 2.97 3.21
CA SER A 91 6.77 3.28 4.63
C SER A 91 5.52 2.77 5.32
N GLU A 92 5.54 1.51 5.74
CA GLU A 92 4.60 1.00 6.72
C GLU A 92 4.91 1.70 8.05
N ARG A 93 4.43 2.93 8.20
CA ARG A 93 4.26 3.50 9.53
C ARG A 93 3.06 2.79 10.12
N VAL A 94 3.33 1.72 10.87
CA VAL A 94 2.32 1.09 11.73
C VAL A 94 1.96 2.14 12.78
N GLU A 95 0.98 2.99 12.48
CA GLU A 95 0.42 3.87 13.49
C GLU A 95 -0.41 3.00 14.42
N THR A 96 0.25 2.46 15.45
CA THR A 96 -0.40 1.84 16.62
C THR A 96 -1.17 2.91 17.38
N LYS A 97 -2.31 3.34 16.83
CA LYS A 97 -3.30 4.10 17.59
C LYS A 97 -4.02 3.11 18.50
N SER A 98 -3.40 2.85 19.64
CA SER A 98 -4.05 2.26 20.81
C SER A 98 -5.20 3.18 21.22
N ASN A 99 -6.41 2.78 20.89
CA ASN A 99 -7.60 3.30 21.55
C ASN A 99 -8.53 2.14 21.86
N SER A 100 -8.92 2.07 23.13
CA SER A 100 -9.40 0.91 23.85
C SER A 100 -10.84 0.48 23.52
N LYS A 101 -11.12 -0.79 23.81
CA LYS A 101 -12.40 -1.52 23.85
C LYS A 101 -12.87 -2.16 22.54
N SER A 102 -12.37 -3.36 22.26
CA SER A 102 -13.09 -4.40 21.52
C SER A 102 -12.43 -5.76 21.80
N ASN A 103 -13.21 -6.84 21.88
CA ASN A 103 -12.75 -8.23 21.97
C ASN A 103 -12.00 -8.63 20.69
N VAL A 104 -10.81 -8.06 20.48
CA VAL A 104 -9.97 -8.32 19.31
C VAL A 104 -8.89 -9.29 19.74
N ILE A 105 -8.89 -10.46 19.10
CA ILE A 105 -7.80 -11.42 19.19
C ILE A 105 -6.54 -10.71 18.68
N ASP A 106 -5.52 -10.69 19.53
CA ASP A 106 -4.24 -10.03 19.27
C ASP A 106 -3.45 -10.79 18.19
N PHE A 107 -3.38 -10.20 16.99
CA PHE A 107 -2.57 -10.71 15.87
C PHE A 107 -1.07 -10.38 16.03
N GLU A 108 -0.63 -9.73 17.11
CA GLU A 108 0.78 -9.38 17.34
C GLU A 108 1.63 -10.53 17.91
N LYS A 109 1.07 -11.70 18.19
CA LYS A 109 1.89 -12.93 18.23
C LYS A 109 2.09 -13.46 16.82
N LYS A 110 2.99 -12.80 16.09
CA LYS A 110 3.64 -13.38 14.91
C LYS A 110 4.55 -14.49 15.40
N ASP A 111 4.02 -15.71 15.52
CA ASP A 111 4.87 -16.90 15.47
C ASP A 111 5.64 -16.79 14.15
N PHE A 112 6.93 -16.56 14.30
CA PHE A 112 7.87 -16.37 13.22
C PHE A 112 7.86 -17.67 12.39
N ILE A 113 7.18 -17.68 11.24
CA ILE A 113 7.33 -18.77 10.27
C ILE A 113 8.75 -18.62 9.71
N GLN A 114 9.69 -19.28 10.37
CA GLN A 114 11.05 -19.40 9.91
C GLN A 114 11.01 -20.29 8.67
N ASP A 115 11.17 -19.65 7.52
CA ASP A 115 11.21 -20.25 6.20
C ASP A 115 12.42 -21.20 6.10
N SER A 116 12.24 -22.41 6.62
CA SER A 116 13.19 -23.51 6.55
C SER A 116 12.75 -24.46 5.44
N GLY A 117 12.92 -23.99 4.20
CA GLY A 117 13.18 -24.83 3.03
C GLY A 117 12.12 -25.87 2.61
N SER A 118 10.89 -25.82 3.12
CA SER A 118 9.82 -26.74 2.71
C SER A 118 8.68 -25.96 2.08
N TYR A 119 8.72 -25.83 0.75
CA TYR A 119 7.57 -25.42 -0.03
C TYR A 119 6.40 -26.40 0.20
N GLY A 120 5.37 -25.94 0.90
CA GLY A 120 4.10 -26.66 1.03
C GLY A 120 3.71 -26.90 2.48
N LEU A 121 2.52 -26.42 2.84
CA LEU A 121 1.91 -26.36 4.17
C LEU A 121 2.36 -25.15 4.99
N SER A 122 1.83 -23.98 4.63
CA SER A 122 1.50 -22.97 5.65
C SER A 122 0.75 -23.71 6.77
N LYS A 123 1.41 -23.94 7.91
CA LYS A 123 0.74 -24.51 9.08
C LYS A 123 -0.42 -23.57 9.39
N ILE A 124 -1.64 -24.06 9.18
CA ILE A 124 -2.84 -23.31 9.49
C ILE A 124 -2.77 -23.01 10.99
N ASP A 125 -2.86 -21.73 11.33
CA ASP A 125 -2.95 -21.33 12.73
C ASP A 125 -4.22 -21.95 13.31
N GLU A 126 -4.06 -22.89 14.24
CA GLU A 126 -5.14 -23.64 14.89
C GLU A 126 -6.13 -22.74 15.63
N ARG A 127 -5.77 -21.48 15.89
CA ARG A 127 -6.67 -20.49 16.49
C ARG A 127 -7.63 -19.89 15.47
N LEU A 128 -7.22 -19.84 14.20
CA LEU A 128 -7.97 -19.24 13.10
C LEU A 128 -8.73 -20.31 12.29
N VAL A 129 -9.29 -21.29 13.00
CA VAL A 129 -10.17 -22.31 12.43
C VAL A 129 -11.61 -21.82 12.36
N PHE A 130 -12.39 -22.41 11.45
CA PHE A 130 -13.78 -22.05 11.24
C PHE A 130 -14.64 -22.21 12.50
N ASP A 131 -14.30 -23.17 13.37
CA ASP A 131 -14.99 -23.41 14.65
C ASP A 131 -14.85 -22.23 15.63
N ASN A 132 -13.77 -21.45 15.54
CA ASN A 132 -13.52 -20.26 16.37
C ASN A 132 -14.01 -18.96 15.71
N PHE A 133 -14.72 -19.04 14.59
CA PHE A 133 -15.17 -17.86 13.86
C PHE A 133 -16.28 -17.11 14.63
N ILE A 134 -16.05 -15.85 14.95
CA ILE A 134 -17.02 -15.02 15.68
C ILE A 134 -18.07 -14.48 14.70
N VAL A 135 -19.30 -15.00 14.81
CA VAL A 135 -20.45 -14.57 14.01
C VAL A 135 -21.24 -13.47 14.72
N GLY A 136 -21.66 -12.48 13.95
CA GLY A 136 -22.54 -11.39 14.32
C GLY A 136 -23.42 -10.96 13.13
N LYS A 137 -24.26 -9.94 13.34
CA LYS A 137 -25.31 -9.55 12.39
C LYS A 137 -24.82 -9.24 10.96
N SER A 138 -23.61 -8.72 10.81
CA SER A 138 -23.05 -8.33 9.50
C SER A 138 -22.41 -9.49 8.73
N ASN A 139 -21.95 -10.54 9.39
CA ASN A 139 -21.23 -11.68 8.78
C ASN A 139 -22.00 -13.01 8.86
N GLU A 140 -23.19 -13.03 9.48
CA GLU A 140 -24.08 -14.19 9.61
C GLU A 140 -24.45 -14.83 8.25
N LEU A 141 -24.78 -14.01 7.25
CA LEU A 141 -25.15 -14.50 5.91
C LEU A 141 -24.00 -15.28 5.27
N ALA A 142 -22.78 -14.74 5.34
CA ALA A 142 -21.59 -15.38 4.78
C ALA A 142 -21.24 -16.68 5.51
N PHE A 143 -21.34 -16.69 6.84
CA PHE A 143 -21.10 -17.88 7.66
C PHE A 143 -22.09 -19.01 7.35
N THR A 144 -23.38 -18.68 7.28
CA THR A 144 -24.44 -19.65 6.97
C THR A 144 -24.28 -20.23 5.57
N ALA A 145 -23.93 -19.39 4.58
CA ALA A 145 -23.68 -19.85 3.22
C ALA A 145 -22.47 -20.80 3.15
N ALA A 146 -21.39 -20.50 3.85
CA ALA A 146 -20.20 -21.36 3.92
C ALA A 146 -20.51 -22.73 4.53
N ASN A 147 -21.22 -22.76 5.67
CA ASN A 147 -21.65 -24.02 6.30
C ASN A 147 -22.47 -24.90 5.36
N ARG A 148 -23.40 -24.29 4.63
CA ARG A 148 -24.25 -25.02 3.69
C ARG A 148 -23.47 -25.70 2.57
N ILE A 149 -22.35 -25.12 2.14
CA ILE A 149 -21.46 -25.71 1.13
C ILE A 149 -20.71 -26.90 1.73
N ILE A 150 -20.20 -26.76 2.96
CA ILE A 150 -19.50 -27.84 3.68
C ILE A 150 -20.43 -29.06 3.86
N ASP A 151 -21.67 -28.82 4.31
CA ASP A 151 -22.68 -29.88 4.47
C ASP A 151 -23.00 -30.60 3.15
N ASN A 152 -22.89 -29.89 2.02
CA ASN A 152 -23.15 -30.45 0.70
C ASN A 152 -21.97 -31.30 0.21
N LEU A 153 -20.73 -30.88 0.49
CA LEU A 153 -19.54 -31.65 0.14
C LEU A 153 -19.48 -33.00 0.87
N ASN A 154 -20.00 -33.10 2.09
CA ASN A 154 -20.02 -34.35 2.87
C ASN A 154 -21.11 -35.35 2.42
N LYS A 155 -21.95 -35.00 1.43
CA LYS A 155 -23.06 -35.83 0.93
C LYS A 155 -22.75 -36.59 -0.36
N TYR A 156 -21.51 -36.57 -0.83
CA TYR A 156 -21.02 -37.33 -1.99
C TYR A 156 -20.00 -38.38 -1.58
#